data_AF-A0AB36TIB2-F1
#
_entry.id   AF-A0AB36TIB2-F1
#
_cell.length_a   1.000
_cell.length_b   1.000
_cell.length_c   1.000
_cell.angle_alpha   90.00
_cell.angle_beta   90.00
_cell.angle_gamma   90.00
#
_symmetry.space_group_name_H-M   'P 1'
#
loop_
_entity.id
_entity.type
_entity.pdbx_description
1 polymer ?
#
loop_
_entity_poly.entity_id
_entity_poly.type
_entity_poly.pdbx_seq_one_letter_code
_entity_poly.pdbx_strand_id
1 'polypeptide(L)'
;MQKKLICFLVFALLSSFLFVGNSFADGNWKTYYELYPDPVVTDTSAVIRFKIIKVKIDDYITMPGYVYDVEYWKTDEPSNVMHSYNILWGESSKQISEGISEVVYRTELTGLEPNTEYTYKIYGQMPIRNKEGTPETITFKTLPKKLVYGELNGDGKINSSDLNMMKRYLLRLIDGLNDTACADLNGDGKINSSDYSILKRYLLRMIDKFPVEKEEKNEGVSENFIRGNSNFAFNIFKEINKDEQGKNVFISPFGISTALSMVYQGAKSDTREEMAKVLGYEGLDIEEVNKSYKYLLQYFNGLDNDTKIKSSNSIWMNSLHGNAIKEDFISTNKDVFDALAETRDFSDKGVVDEINDWISKATEGQIDKMLSEIDMDMLAYIISALYFKGTWTEEFDIEKTVSVPFASEDGGADHVMMMRKELCTIEFGEGDGYKAVRLPYGDGEMAMYCILPDEDTSINDFIQKLDLSMWEKIKNSITKRENGTIYLPRFKMEYAKGESGSIMESLKALGMKKAFEEDADLSGMTEADAFISDVLHKAVVEVNEKGTEASGVVVIPIAPTSIAPGPKFIANRPFAFVIADEKYDTILFMGKLCDGGLIN
;
A
#
# COMPACT_ATOMS: atom_id res chain seq x y z
N MET A 1 31.51 -33.78 -71.85
CA MET A 1 31.78 -32.39 -71.40
C MET A 1 30.60 -31.44 -71.65
N GLN A 2 29.87 -31.50 -72.77
CA GLN A 2 28.79 -30.55 -73.10
C GLN A 2 27.55 -30.52 -72.17
N LYS A 3 27.23 -31.58 -71.41
CA LYS A 3 26.09 -31.54 -70.46
C LYS A 3 26.33 -30.71 -69.18
N LYS A 4 27.57 -30.35 -68.84
CA LYS A 4 27.85 -29.43 -67.71
C LYS A 4 27.80 -27.94 -68.09
N LEU A 5 27.94 -27.61 -69.38
CA LEU A 5 27.99 -26.23 -69.84
C LEU A 5 26.60 -25.58 -69.94
N ILE A 6 25.58 -26.38 -70.31
CA ILE A 6 24.19 -25.90 -70.41
C ILE A 6 23.62 -25.58 -69.02
N CYS A 7 23.91 -26.39 -67.99
CA CYS A 7 23.50 -26.06 -66.62
C CYS A 7 24.14 -24.77 -66.09
N PHE A 8 25.40 -24.49 -66.46
CA PHE A 8 26.08 -23.25 -66.07
C PHE A 8 25.51 -22.01 -66.78
N LEU A 9 25.11 -22.11 -68.04
CA LEU A 9 24.47 -21.01 -68.78
C LEU A 9 23.04 -20.74 -68.30
N VAL A 10 22.28 -21.77 -67.92
CA VAL A 10 20.96 -21.59 -67.29
C VAL A 10 21.10 -20.96 -65.90
N PHE A 11 22.10 -21.35 -65.09
CA PHE A 11 22.37 -20.68 -63.82
C PHE A 11 22.84 -19.22 -64.00
N ALA A 12 23.67 -18.93 -65.01
CA ALA A 12 24.16 -17.57 -65.29
C ALA A 12 23.08 -16.59 -65.80
N LEU A 13 22.06 -17.11 -66.52
CA LEU A 13 20.89 -16.34 -66.93
C LEU A 13 19.83 -16.18 -65.82
N LEU A 14 19.82 -17.06 -64.82
CA LEU A 14 19.03 -16.89 -63.59
C LEU A 14 19.72 -16.01 -62.55
N SER A 15 21.06 -15.98 -62.49
CA SER A 15 21.82 -15.13 -61.56
C SER A 15 21.95 -13.67 -62.02
N SER A 16 21.60 -13.35 -63.28
CA SER A 16 21.66 -11.98 -63.81
C SER A 16 20.34 -11.19 -63.71
N PHE A 17 19.26 -11.80 -63.19
CA PHE A 17 18.01 -11.13 -62.84
C PHE A 17 17.84 -10.80 -61.34
N LEU A 18 18.86 -11.11 -60.50
CA LEU A 18 18.83 -10.88 -59.05
C LEU A 18 19.79 -9.79 -58.56
N PHE A 19 20.45 -9.07 -59.47
CA PHE A 19 21.27 -7.89 -59.16
C PHE A 19 20.85 -6.68 -60.02
N VAL A 20 19.56 -6.32 -59.94
CA VAL A 20 19.20 -4.90 -60.04
C VAL A 20 19.45 -4.29 -58.67
N GLY A 21 20.34 -3.29 -58.61
CA GLY A 21 20.74 -2.65 -57.38
C GLY A 21 19.64 -1.76 -56.79
N ASN A 22 18.78 -2.35 -55.96
CA ASN A 22 18.16 -1.62 -54.86
C ASN A 22 19.22 -1.66 -53.72
N SER A 23 19.97 -0.60 -53.43
CA SER A 23 19.44 0.69 -52.98
C SER A 23 18.19 0.43 -52.12
N PHE A 24 18.41 -0.14 -50.93
CA PHE A 24 17.36 -0.31 -49.93
C PHE A 24 16.81 1.08 -49.58
N ALA A 25 15.69 1.43 -50.20
CA ALA A 25 15.01 2.69 -49.95
C ALA A 25 14.37 2.65 -48.56
N ASP A 26 14.53 3.74 -47.79
CA ASP A 26 14.01 3.95 -46.42
C ASP A 26 12.47 4.11 -46.37
N GLY A 27 11.72 3.28 -47.10
CA GLY A 27 10.43 3.67 -47.66
C GLY A 27 9.15 3.08 -47.06
N ASN A 28 9.17 1.91 -46.40
CA ASN A 28 7.95 1.07 -46.34
C ASN A 28 7.36 0.80 -44.93
N TRP A 29 8.16 0.92 -43.87
CA TRP A 29 7.68 0.84 -42.48
C TRP A 29 8.44 1.86 -41.62
N LYS A 30 7.73 2.57 -40.72
CA LYS A 30 8.37 3.31 -39.62
C LYS A 30 8.25 2.49 -38.33
N THR A 31 9.39 2.23 -37.71
CA THR A 31 9.47 1.60 -36.39
C THR A 31 9.87 2.68 -35.39
N TYR A 32 9.06 2.82 -34.35
CA TYR A 32 9.29 3.71 -33.22
C TYR A 32 9.45 2.86 -31.96
N TYR A 33 10.19 3.35 -30.98
CA TYR A 33 10.07 2.87 -29.60
C TYR A 33 9.47 3.96 -28.71
N GLU A 34 8.80 3.51 -27.66
CA GLU A 34 8.33 4.30 -26.53
C GLU A 34 8.86 3.60 -25.27
N LEU A 35 9.61 4.32 -24.45
CA LEU A 35 10.15 3.80 -23.19
C LEU A 35 9.07 3.91 -22.10
N TYR A 36 8.91 2.86 -21.29
CA TYR A 36 8.17 3.02 -20.05
C TYR A 36 9.07 3.80 -19.07
N PRO A 37 8.52 4.76 -18.30
CA PRO A 37 9.33 5.84 -17.72
C PRO A 37 10.42 5.39 -16.74
N ASP A 38 10.25 4.27 -16.02
CA ASP A 38 11.23 3.80 -15.04
C ASP A 38 11.47 2.27 -15.15
N PRO A 39 12.74 1.79 -15.09
CA PRO A 39 13.06 0.38 -14.93
C PRO A 39 12.86 -0.08 -13.48
N VAL A 40 12.46 -1.34 -13.29
CA VAL A 40 12.36 -1.94 -11.95
C VAL A 40 13.73 -2.42 -11.52
N VAL A 41 14.31 -1.83 -10.48
CA VAL A 41 15.70 -2.05 -10.05
C VAL A 41 15.80 -2.89 -8.78
N THR A 42 16.87 -3.67 -8.69
CA THR A 42 17.37 -4.27 -7.44
C THR A 42 18.73 -3.67 -7.09
N ASP A 43 19.47 -4.26 -6.16
CA ASP A 43 20.86 -3.88 -5.91
C ASP A 43 21.84 -4.36 -7.01
N THR A 44 21.44 -5.38 -7.80
CA THR A 44 22.34 -6.08 -8.74
C THR A 44 21.72 -6.35 -10.11
N SER A 45 20.47 -5.95 -10.33
CA SER A 45 19.74 -6.11 -11.61
C SER A 45 18.79 -4.95 -11.90
N ALA A 46 18.36 -4.84 -13.16
CA ALA A 46 17.33 -3.89 -13.58
C ALA A 46 16.47 -4.49 -14.71
N VAL A 47 15.15 -4.39 -14.59
CA VAL A 47 14.19 -4.85 -15.60
C VAL A 47 13.72 -3.64 -16.43
N ILE A 48 14.10 -3.65 -17.71
CA ILE A 48 13.74 -2.61 -18.66
C ILE A 48 12.55 -3.09 -19.49
N ARG A 49 11.52 -2.23 -19.61
CA ARG A 49 10.37 -2.43 -20.48
C ARG A 49 10.33 -1.34 -21.54
N PHE A 50 10.02 -1.70 -22.77
CA PHE A 50 9.82 -0.75 -23.87
C PHE A 50 8.78 -1.27 -24.85
N LYS A 51 8.05 -0.36 -25.49
CA LYS A 51 7.04 -0.66 -26.50
C LYS A 51 7.60 -0.34 -27.88
N ILE A 52 7.50 -1.28 -28.82
CA ILE A 52 7.76 -1.01 -30.24
C ILE A 52 6.43 -0.75 -30.94
N ILE A 53 6.34 0.34 -31.69
CA ILE A 53 5.20 0.69 -32.55
C ILE A 53 5.66 0.60 -34.01
N LYS A 54 4.95 -0.16 -34.83
CA LYS A 54 5.23 -0.36 -36.25
C LYS A 54 4.09 0.21 -37.09
N VAL A 55 4.43 1.12 -38.00
CA VAL A 55 3.49 1.82 -38.90
C VAL A 55 3.84 1.49 -40.34
N LYS A 56 2.93 0.85 -41.07
CA LYS A 56 3.01 0.57 -42.52
C LYS A 56 2.86 1.90 -43.28
N ILE A 57 3.72 2.13 -44.27
CA ILE A 57 3.65 3.36 -45.09
C ILE A 57 3.60 3.10 -46.62
N ASP A 58 3.70 1.85 -47.08
CA ASP A 58 3.39 1.44 -48.47
C ASP A 58 2.99 -0.06 -48.54
N ASP A 59 2.36 -0.49 -49.64
CA ASP A 59 1.70 -1.80 -49.80
C ASP A 59 2.62 -2.98 -50.20
N TYR A 60 3.91 -2.74 -50.45
CA TYR A 60 4.87 -3.79 -50.80
C TYR A 60 5.39 -4.59 -49.59
N ILE A 61 5.61 -5.90 -49.79
CA ILE A 61 6.10 -6.82 -48.75
C ILE A 61 7.62 -6.66 -48.56
N THR A 62 8.01 -5.90 -47.54
CA THR A 62 9.34 -5.97 -46.90
C THR A 62 9.18 -6.22 -45.40
N MET A 63 10.15 -6.90 -44.78
CA MET A 63 10.12 -7.17 -43.34
C MET A 63 10.30 -5.88 -42.52
N PRO A 64 9.54 -5.68 -41.43
CA PRO A 64 9.71 -4.53 -40.55
C PRO A 64 11.01 -4.66 -39.73
N GLY A 65 11.58 -3.53 -39.31
CA GLY A 65 12.80 -3.50 -38.50
C GLY A 65 12.69 -4.21 -37.14
N TYR A 66 13.85 -4.63 -36.64
CA TYR A 66 14.01 -5.35 -35.36
C TYR A 66 14.96 -4.59 -34.42
N VAL A 67 14.69 -4.69 -33.12
CA VAL A 67 15.63 -4.38 -32.04
C VAL A 67 16.53 -5.60 -31.84
N TYR A 68 17.82 -5.36 -31.57
CA TYR A 68 18.80 -6.42 -31.36
C TYR A 68 19.15 -6.61 -29.89
N ASP A 69 19.33 -5.51 -29.16
CA ASP A 69 19.81 -5.49 -27.78
C ASP A 69 19.49 -4.16 -27.10
N VAL A 70 19.79 -4.13 -25.80
CA VAL A 70 19.85 -2.91 -24.99
C VAL A 70 21.31 -2.66 -24.64
N GLU A 71 21.83 -1.50 -25.03
CA GLU A 71 23.15 -1.01 -24.64
C GLU A 71 23.03 -0.27 -23.31
N TYR A 72 23.93 -0.54 -22.35
CA TYR A 72 23.96 0.09 -21.04
C TYR A 72 25.39 0.27 -20.52
N TRP A 73 25.63 1.31 -19.73
CA TRP A 73 26.95 1.66 -19.16
C TRP A 73 26.75 2.37 -17.81
N LYS A 74 27.76 2.40 -16.94
CA LYS A 74 27.71 3.28 -15.76
C LYS A 74 27.74 4.72 -16.22
N THR A 75 26.93 5.59 -15.65
CA THR A 75 26.75 6.98 -16.15
C THR A 75 28.05 7.81 -16.10
N ASP A 76 28.98 7.45 -15.21
CA ASP A 76 30.33 8.01 -15.09
C ASP A 76 31.40 7.35 -15.99
N GLU A 77 31.14 6.16 -16.55
CA GLU A 77 32.01 5.42 -17.48
C GLU A 77 31.39 5.20 -18.88
N PRO A 78 31.02 6.26 -19.64
CA PRO A 78 30.27 6.13 -20.91
C PRO A 78 31.01 5.43 -22.06
N SER A 79 32.30 5.13 -21.90
CA SER A 79 33.08 4.30 -22.84
C SER A 79 32.94 2.79 -22.60
N ASN A 80 32.38 2.37 -21.46
CA ASN A 80 32.31 0.98 -21.02
C ASN A 80 30.90 0.40 -21.29
N VAL A 81 30.57 0.25 -22.58
CA VAL A 81 29.24 -0.21 -23.02
C VAL A 81 29.11 -1.73 -22.90
N MET A 82 28.09 -2.15 -22.17
CA MET A 82 27.61 -3.52 -22.04
C MET A 82 26.33 -3.71 -22.86
N HIS A 83 26.04 -4.96 -23.24
CA HIS A 83 24.91 -5.30 -24.11
C HIS A 83 24.05 -6.39 -23.45
N SER A 84 22.72 -6.24 -23.48
CA SER A 84 21.77 -7.31 -23.12
C SER A 84 21.02 -7.80 -24.36
N TYR A 85 21.37 -9.00 -24.79
CA TYR A 85 20.78 -9.70 -25.95
C TYR A 85 19.51 -10.51 -25.60
N ASN A 86 19.16 -10.62 -24.30
CA ASN A 86 18.06 -11.46 -23.81
C ASN A 86 16.71 -10.72 -23.85
N ILE A 87 16.35 -10.21 -25.02
CA ILE A 87 15.05 -9.59 -25.25
C ILE A 87 13.99 -10.69 -25.33
N LEU A 88 13.09 -10.74 -24.35
CA LEU A 88 11.98 -11.70 -24.34
C LEU A 88 10.97 -11.34 -25.43
N TRP A 89 10.58 -12.32 -26.24
CA TRP A 89 9.60 -12.12 -27.32
C TRP A 89 8.24 -11.71 -26.72
N GLY A 90 7.68 -10.62 -27.25
CA GLY A 90 6.72 -9.79 -26.53
C GLY A 90 5.44 -10.48 -26.04
N GLU A 91 5.03 -10.08 -24.83
CA GLU A 91 3.94 -10.69 -24.04
C GLU A 91 2.55 -10.45 -24.65
N SER A 92 2.39 -9.41 -25.47
CA SER A 92 1.17 -9.14 -26.24
C SER A 92 1.47 -8.41 -27.54
N SER A 93 0.97 -8.92 -28.67
CA SER A 93 0.89 -8.17 -29.92
C SER A 93 -0.54 -7.67 -30.12
N LYS A 94 -0.69 -6.37 -30.37
CA LYS A 94 -2.00 -5.74 -30.59
C LYS A 94 -2.00 -4.99 -31.91
N GLN A 95 -2.98 -5.28 -32.76
CA GLN A 95 -3.26 -4.48 -33.93
C GLN A 95 -4.12 -3.29 -33.49
N ILE A 96 -3.58 -2.08 -33.62
CA ILE A 96 -4.26 -0.84 -33.19
C ILE A 96 -5.21 -0.36 -34.30
N SER A 97 -4.77 -0.47 -35.55
CA SER A 97 -5.56 -0.15 -36.75
C SER A 97 -5.05 -0.95 -37.95
N GLU A 98 -5.68 -0.78 -39.11
CA GLU A 98 -5.09 -1.25 -40.36
C GLU A 98 -3.70 -0.60 -40.56
N GLY A 99 -2.68 -1.43 -40.80
CA GLY A 99 -1.28 -0.98 -40.94
C GLY A 99 -0.53 -0.58 -39.67
N ILE A 100 -1.13 -0.63 -38.47
CA ILE A 100 -0.43 -0.26 -37.21
C ILE A 100 -0.49 -1.40 -36.18
N SER A 101 0.67 -1.80 -35.67
CA SER A 101 0.80 -2.76 -34.56
C SER A 101 1.75 -2.28 -33.46
N GLU A 102 1.47 -2.69 -32.23
CA GLU A 102 2.35 -2.53 -31.08
C GLU A 102 2.73 -3.88 -30.47
N VAL A 103 3.95 -3.94 -29.91
CA VAL A 103 4.47 -5.09 -29.14
C VAL A 103 5.28 -4.54 -27.97
N VAL A 104 5.01 -5.02 -26.76
CA VAL A 104 5.80 -4.71 -25.56
C VAL A 104 6.90 -5.75 -25.39
N TYR A 105 8.11 -5.29 -25.10
CA TYR A 105 9.29 -6.11 -24.86
C TYR A 105 9.83 -5.86 -23.46
N ARG A 106 10.43 -6.91 -22.90
CA ARG A 106 11.11 -6.92 -21.60
C ARG A 106 12.53 -7.46 -21.77
N THR A 107 13.49 -6.83 -21.11
CA THR A 107 14.82 -7.39 -20.89
C THR A 107 15.22 -7.21 -19.43
N GLU A 108 16.15 -8.04 -18.97
CA GLU A 108 16.77 -7.92 -17.66
C GLU A 108 18.27 -7.65 -17.84
N LEU A 109 18.77 -6.66 -17.08
CA LEU A 109 20.19 -6.40 -16.89
C LEU A 109 20.59 -7.04 -15.56
N THR A 110 21.70 -7.77 -15.53
CA THR A 110 22.14 -8.54 -14.35
C THR A 110 23.63 -8.36 -14.11
N GLY A 111 24.07 -8.38 -12.85
CA GLY A 111 25.47 -8.15 -12.49
C GLY A 111 25.84 -6.67 -12.44
N LEU A 112 24.84 -5.82 -12.15
CA LEU A 112 25.05 -4.40 -11.86
C LEU A 112 25.68 -4.23 -10.47
N GLU A 113 26.36 -3.11 -10.26
CA GLU A 113 26.89 -2.73 -8.96
C GLU A 113 25.81 -2.04 -8.11
N PRO A 114 25.71 -2.30 -6.79
CA PRO A 114 24.77 -1.62 -5.90
C PRO A 114 25.05 -0.12 -5.71
N ASN A 115 23.98 0.67 -5.56
CA ASN A 115 24.02 2.13 -5.40
C ASN A 115 24.71 2.89 -6.57
N THR A 116 24.85 2.26 -7.73
CA THR A 116 25.54 2.79 -8.92
C THR A 116 24.52 3.29 -9.95
N GLU A 117 24.84 4.42 -10.58
CA GLU A 117 24.01 5.03 -11.61
C GLU A 117 24.41 4.49 -13.00
N TYR A 118 23.40 4.06 -13.77
CA TYR A 118 23.54 3.43 -15.08
C TYR A 118 22.69 4.16 -16.11
N THR A 119 23.23 4.34 -17.31
CA THR A 119 22.50 4.87 -18.47
C THR A 119 22.32 3.75 -19.50
N TYR A 120 21.16 3.69 -20.16
CA TYR A 120 20.88 2.72 -21.23
C TYR A 120 20.15 3.34 -22.43
N LYS A 121 20.20 2.64 -23.57
CA LYS A 121 19.40 2.91 -24.78
C LYS A 121 19.04 1.62 -25.52
N ILE A 122 18.04 1.69 -26.39
CA ILE A 122 17.59 0.58 -27.25
C ILE A 122 18.31 0.64 -28.59
N TYR A 123 18.83 -0.49 -29.10
CA TYR A 123 19.60 -0.55 -30.35
C TYR A 123 19.03 -1.58 -31.35
N GLY A 124 19.15 -1.32 -32.66
CA GLY A 124 18.49 -2.15 -33.69
C GLY A 124 18.87 -1.85 -35.13
N GLN A 125 18.23 -2.56 -36.07
CA GLN A 125 18.66 -2.72 -37.46
C GLN A 125 18.51 -1.48 -38.36
N MET A 126 17.58 -0.59 -38.02
CA MET A 126 17.29 0.65 -38.75
C MET A 126 17.27 1.79 -37.73
N PRO A 127 17.45 3.06 -38.12
CA PRO A 127 17.38 4.18 -37.17
C PRO A 127 15.99 4.25 -36.53
N ILE A 128 15.85 3.64 -35.35
CA ILE A 128 14.62 3.66 -34.57
C ILE A 128 14.53 5.04 -33.94
N ARG A 129 13.57 5.84 -34.43
CA ARG A 129 13.41 7.22 -33.95
C ARG A 129 12.48 7.21 -32.75
N ASN A 130 12.80 8.04 -31.75
CA ASN A 130 11.84 8.34 -30.69
C ASN A 130 10.60 9.00 -31.32
N LYS A 131 9.43 8.71 -30.76
CA LYS A 131 8.19 9.37 -31.17
C LYS A 131 8.02 10.64 -30.34
N GLU A 132 8.85 11.65 -30.64
CA GLU A 132 8.75 13.05 -30.14
C GLU A 132 8.31 13.17 -28.67
N GLY A 133 9.14 12.71 -27.73
CA GLY A 133 8.83 12.86 -26.29
C GLY A 133 9.83 12.28 -25.29
N THR A 134 10.46 11.13 -25.58
CA THR A 134 11.39 10.46 -24.65
C THR A 134 12.87 10.71 -24.99
N PRO A 135 13.77 10.78 -23.99
CA PRO A 135 15.22 10.81 -24.20
C PRO A 135 15.73 9.64 -25.07
N GLU A 136 16.83 9.85 -25.80
CA GLU A 136 17.52 8.76 -26.53
C GLU A 136 18.19 7.75 -25.59
N THR A 137 18.41 8.16 -24.34
CA THR A 137 19.06 7.42 -23.25
C THR A 137 18.32 7.68 -21.95
N ILE A 138 18.00 6.65 -21.16
CA ILE A 138 17.45 6.80 -19.80
C ILE A 138 18.54 6.43 -18.78
N THR A 139 18.57 7.16 -17.66
CA THR A 139 19.41 6.87 -16.50
C THR A 139 18.56 6.28 -15.37
N PHE A 140 19.09 5.29 -14.67
CA PHE A 140 18.52 4.71 -13.45
C PHE A 140 19.62 4.44 -12.44
N LYS A 141 19.24 4.21 -11.18
CA LYS A 141 20.19 3.89 -10.11
C LYS A 141 19.80 2.57 -9.43
N THR A 142 20.76 1.68 -9.24
CA THR A 142 20.52 0.44 -8.47
C THR A 142 20.31 0.75 -6.99
N LEU A 143 19.62 -0.15 -6.30
CA LEU A 143 19.42 -0.04 -4.86
C LEU A 143 20.75 -0.23 -4.10
N PRO A 144 20.88 0.29 -2.86
CA PRO A 144 21.97 -0.07 -1.98
C PRO A 144 22.03 -1.59 -1.74
N LYS A 145 23.25 -2.12 -1.58
CA LYS A 145 23.48 -3.55 -1.31
C LYS A 145 22.71 -3.98 -0.07
N LYS A 146 21.88 -5.01 -0.15
CA LYS A 146 21.20 -5.54 1.04
C LYS A 146 22.21 -6.22 1.95
N LEU A 147 22.42 -5.66 3.15
CA LEU A 147 23.26 -6.29 4.18
C LEU A 147 22.50 -7.47 4.80
N VAL A 148 23.24 -8.54 5.11
CA VAL A 148 22.75 -9.68 5.90
C VAL A 148 23.60 -9.71 7.17
N TYR A 149 23.12 -9.06 8.22
CA TYR A 149 23.85 -8.99 9.49
C TYR A 149 24.16 -10.39 10.02
N GLY A 150 25.34 -10.55 10.62
CA GLY A 150 25.83 -11.84 11.13
C GLY A 150 26.38 -12.80 10.07
N GLU A 151 26.23 -12.49 8.78
CA GLU A 151 26.86 -13.20 7.66
C GLU A 151 28.23 -12.56 7.40
N LEU A 152 29.31 -13.34 7.58
CA LEU A 152 30.68 -12.81 7.57
C LEU A 152 31.58 -13.49 6.53
N ASN A 153 31.18 -14.66 6.04
CA ASN A 153 32.00 -15.50 5.15
C ASN A 153 31.53 -15.51 3.68
N GLY A 154 30.40 -14.89 3.34
CA GLY A 154 29.84 -14.84 1.99
C GLY A 154 29.20 -16.15 1.49
N ASP A 155 28.86 -17.09 2.37
CA ASP A 155 28.10 -18.32 2.05
C ASP A 155 26.57 -18.14 2.06
N GLY A 156 26.09 -17.00 2.56
CA GLY A 156 24.68 -16.60 2.61
C GLY A 156 23.91 -17.17 3.80
N LYS A 157 24.57 -17.76 4.81
CA LYS A 157 23.91 -18.40 5.96
C LYS A 157 24.59 -18.04 7.28
N ILE A 158 23.87 -17.36 8.16
CA ILE A 158 24.35 -17.06 9.52
C ILE A 158 24.50 -18.37 10.30
N ASN A 159 25.74 -18.83 10.52
CA ASN A 159 26.03 -20.14 11.13
C ASN A 159 27.28 -20.14 12.03
N SER A 160 27.69 -21.32 12.49
CA SER A 160 28.88 -21.46 13.35
C SER A 160 30.20 -21.06 12.68
N SER A 161 30.23 -20.96 11.35
CA SER A 161 31.37 -20.50 10.56
C SER A 161 31.62 -19.01 10.78
N ASP A 162 30.57 -18.20 10.71
CA ASP A 162 30.59 -16.75 10.97
C ASP A 162 31.03 -16.46 12.40
N LEU A 163 30.48 -17.18 13.38
CA LEU A 163 30.89 -17.05 14.78
C LEU A 163 32.39 -17.35 14.96
N ASN A 164 32.94 -18.33 14.25
CA ASN A 164 34.38 -18.61 14.25
C ASN A 164 35.19 -17.54 13.51
N MET A 165 34.65 -16.97 12.44
CA MET A 165 35.30 -15.91 11.66
C MET A 165 35.38 -14.61 12.47
N MET A 166 34.28 -14.18 13.09
CA MET A 166 34.24 -13.07 14.05
C MET A 166 35.23 -13.28 15.21
N LYS A 167 35.29 -14.49 15.77
CA LYS A 167 36.27 -14.82 16.82
C LYS A 167 37.72 -14.69 16.34
N ARG A 168 38.03 -15.14 15.12
CA ARG A 168 39.38 -15.02 14.54
C ARG A 168 39.75 -13.55 14.30
N TYR A 169 38.81 -12.75 13.80
CA TYR A 169 38.98 -11.32 13.58
C TYR A 169 39.26 -10.58 14.90
N LEU A 170 38.42 -10.79 15.93
CA LEU A 170 38.61 -10.19 17.26
C LEU A 170 39.93 -10.61 17.94
N LEU A 171 40.43 -11.82 17.65
CA LEU A 171 41.74 -12.30 18.12
C LEU A 171 42.92 -11.88 17.23
N ARG A 172 42.69 -11.09 16.17
CA ARG A 172 43.69 -10.66 15.17
C ARG A 172 44.43 -11.84 14.50
N LEU A 173 43.70 -12.94 14.27
CA LEU A 173 44.17 -14.12 13.53
C LEU A 173 43.86 -14.03 12.03
N ILE A 174 43.04 -13.05 11.62
CA ILE A 174 42.75 -12.65 10.24
C ILE A 174 42.66 -11.13 10.21
N ASP A 175 43.09 -10.51 9.10
CA ASP A 175 43.20 -9.05 8.98
C ASP A 175 41.88 -8.36 8.62
N GLY A 176 40.84 -9.11 8.21
CA GLY A 176 39.56 -8.58 7.77
C GLY A 176 38.43 -9.62 7.74
N LEU A 177 37.23 -9.14 7.41
CA LEU A 177 36.02 -9.93 7.14
C LEU A 177 35.59 -9.65 5.68
N ASN A 178 34.76 -10.51 5.07
CA ASN A 178 34.31 -10.29 3.69
C ASN A 178 33.40 -9.07 3.58
N ASP A 179 32.52 -8.87 4.56
CA ASP A 179 31.78 -7.63 4.75
C ASP A 179 31.85 -7.22 6.23
N THR A 180 32.50 -6.10 6.50
CA THR A 180 32.63 -5.57 7.86
C THR A 180 31.36 -4.89 8.35
N ALA A 181 30.46 -4.46 7.45
CA ALA A 181 29.20 -3.83 7.84
C ALA A 181 28.23 -4.85 8.46
N CYS A 182 28.27 -6.11 7.99
CA CYS A 182 27.50 -7.22 8.58
C CYS A 182 27.97 -7.65 9.98
N ALA A 183 29.10 -7.12 10.48
CA ALA A 183 29.75 -7.59 11.71
C ALA A 183 29.49 -6.72 12.95
N ASP A 184 28.97 -5.51 12.77
CA ASP A 184 28.43 -4.68 13.84
C ASP A 184 26.96 -5.07 14.05
N LEU A 185 26.67 -5.77 15.15
CA LEU A 185 25.37 -6.37 15.44
C LEU A 185 24.59 -5.59 16.50
N ASN A 186 25.19 -4.54 17.08
CA ASN A 186 24.53 -3.63 18.01
C ASN A 186 24.41 -2.19 17.51
N GLY A 187 24.99 -1.85 16.35
CA GLY A 187 24.97 -0.50 15.77
C GLY A 187 25.93 0.48 16.43
N ASP A 188 26.84 0.04 17.31
CA ASP A 188 27.71 0.95 18.09
C ASP A 188 28.92 1.52 17.32
N GLY A 189 29.08 1.09 16.06
CA GLY A 189 30.16 1.46 15.15
C GLY A 189 31.45 0.67 15.36
N LYS A 190 31.47 -0.37 16.21
CA LYS A 190 32.70 -1.10 16.58
C LYS A 190 32.46 -2.61 16.69
N ILE A 191 33.03 -3.37 15.76
CA ILE A 191 33.06 -4.83 15.84
C ILE A 191 33.88 -5.27 17.07
N ASN A 192 33.20 -5.77 18.11
CA ASN A 192 33.78 -6.08 19.41
C ASN A 192 33.20 -7.35 20.06
N SER A 193 33.50 -7.59 21.34
CA SER A 193 33.03 -8.77 22.09
C SER A 193 31.50 -8.80 22.31
N SER A 194 30.84 -7.64 22.17
CA SER A 194 29.39 -7.50 22.26
C SER A 194 28.73 -8.19 21.06
N ASP A 195 29.20 -7.92 19.85
CA ASP A 195 28.73 -8.53 18.60
C ASP A 195 28.93 -10.03 18.61
N TYR A 196 30.11 -10.48 19.06
CA TYR A 196 30.38 -11.92 19.24
C TYR A 196 29.37 -12.58 20.20
N SER A 197 28.97 -11.88 21.25
CA SER A 197 27.98 -12.37 22.21
C SER A 197 26.56 -12.35 21.63
N ILE A 198 26.25 -11.38 20.78
CA ILE A 198 24.98 -11.24 20.06
C ILE A 198 24.83 -12.32 18.99
N LEU A 199 25.83 -12.50 18.12
CA LEU A 199 25.89 -13.59 17.12
C LEU A 199 25.74 -14.96 17.78
N LYS A 200 26.40 -15.16 18.92
CA LYS A 200 26.25 -16.40 19.70
C LYS A 200 24.84 -16.58 20.27
N ARG A 201 24.18 -15.53 20.75
CA ARG A 201 22.78 -15.59 21.25
C ARG A 201 21.80 -15.93 20.13
N TYR A 202 21.98 -15.35 18.95
CA TYR A 202 21.18 -15.63 17.75
C TYR A 202 21.31 -17.10 17.33
N LEU A 203 22.53 -17.62 17.20
CA LEU A 203 22.78 -19.03 16.88
C LEU A 203 22.26 -20.00 17.95
N LEU A 204 22.13 -19.56 19.21
CA LEU A 204 21.51 -20.31 20.30
C LEU A 204 19.98 -20.11 20.39
N ARG A 205 19.37 -19.37 19.46
CA ARG A 205 17.93 -19.00 19.44
C ARG A 205 17.45 -18.31 20.72
N MET A 206 18.35 -17.58 21.38
CA MET A 206 18.03 -16.72 22.53
C MET A 206 17.51 -15.33 22.10
N ILE A 207 17.81 -14.96 20.85
CA ILE A 207 17.23 -13.84 20.11
C ILE A 207 16.93 -14.34 18.70
N ASP A 208 15.93 -13.74 18.07
CA ASP A 208 15.40 -14.05 16.73
C ASP A 208 15.81 -13.01 15.68
N LYS A 209 16.16 -11.80 16.12
CA LYS A 209 16.77 -10.71 15.33
C LYS A 209 17.94 -10.08 16.09
N PHE A 210 18.87 -9.47 15.36
CA PHE A 210 19.97 -8.70 15.93
C PHE A 210 19.51 -7.32 16.43
N PRO A 211 20.14 -6.74 17.47
CA PRO A 211 19.84 -5.36 17.89
C PRO A 211 20.05 -4.31 16.78
N VAL A 212 21.02 -4.47 15.88
CA VAL A 212 21.17 -3.61 14.69
C VAL A 212 20.00 -3.75 13.69
N GLU A 213 19.29 -4.88 13.69
CA GLU A 213 18.03 -5.06 12.92
C GLU A 213 16.80 -4.52 13.69
N LYS A 214 16.99 -4.01 14.92
CA LYS A 214 16.04 -3.16 15.63
C LYS A 214 16.39 -1.67 15.50
N GLU A 215 17.66 -1.36 15.23
CA GLU A 215 18.10 -0.07 14.67
C GLU A 215 18.22 -0.15 13.13
N GLU A 216 17.22 -0.73 12.46
CA GLU A 216 16.74 -0.01 11.28
C GLU A 216 16.31 1.37 11.79
N LYS A 217 17.16 2.37 11.56
CA LYS A 217 16.66 3.74 11.51
C LYS A 217 15.51 3.72 10.52
N ASN A 218 14.29 3.89 11.00
CA ASN A 218 13.18 4.28 10.15
C ASN A 218 13.60 5.57 9.44
N GLU A 219 14.09 5.45 8.21
CA GLU A 219 14.00 6.51 7.20
C GLU A 219 12.51 6.66 6.86
N GLY A 220 11.77 7.21 7.82
CA GLY A 220 10.33 7.08 7.86
C GLY A 220 9.69 7.52 9.18
N VAL A 221 8.58 6.85 9.47
CA VAL A 221 7.53 7.17 10.45
C VAL A 221 8.02 7.08 11.89
N SER A 222 7.59 8.02 12.74
CA SER A 222 7.91 8.01 14.18
C SER A 222 7.08 6.98 14.94
N GLU A 223 7.73 6.22 15.83
CA GLU A 223 7.05 5.31 16.77
C GLU A 223 6.10 6.06 17.72
N ASN A 224 6.49 7.26 18.15
CA ASN A 224 5.66 8.08 19.02
C ASN A 224 4.43 8.62 18.26
N PHE A 225 4.59 8.95 16.97
CA PHE A 225 3.46 9.29 16.10
C PHE A 225 2.50 8.12 15.93
N ILE A 226 3.00 6.91 15.60
CA ILE A 226 2.18 5.69 15.49
C ILE A 226 1.43 5.43 16.79
N ARG A 227 2.13 5.48 17.92
CA ARG A 227 1.54 5.32 19.25
C ARG A 227 0.47 6.38 19.52
N GLY A 228 0.71 7.64 19.16
CA GLY A 228 -0.26 8.73 19.28
C GLY A 228 -1.53 8.46 18.47
N ASN A 229 -1.36 8.15 17.19
CA ASN A 229 -2.44 7.84 16.26
C ASN A 229 -3.27 6.62 16.69
N SER A 230 -2.62 5.55 17.16
CA SER A 230 -3.29 4.36 17.67
C SER A 230 -4.06 4.64 18.97
N ASN A 231 -3.55 5.48 19.88
CA ASN A 231 -4.31 5.93 21.04
C ASN A 231 -5.52 6.78 20.64
N PHE A 232 -5.36 7.71 19.69
CA PHE A 232 -6.48 8.45 19.12
C PHE A 232 -7.53 7.50 18.53
N ALA A 233 -7.11 6.46 17.80
CA ALA A 233 -8.00 5.48 17.18
C ALA A 233 -8.90 4.75 18.19
N PHE A 234 -8.32 4.21 19.27
CA PHE A 234 -9.10 3.59 20.34
C PHE A 234 -10.00 4.60 21.06
N ASN A 235 -9.53 5.82 21.29
CA ASN A 235 -10.29 6.86 21.99
C ASN A 235 -11.52 7.33 21.17
N ILE A 236 -11.35 7.66 19.89
CA ILE A 236 -12.47 8.12 19.04
C ILE A 236 -13.48 6.98 18.80
N PHE A 237 -13.00 5.75 18.63
CA PHE A 237 -13.88 4.58 18.53
C PHE A 237 -14.71 4.38 19.80
N LYS A 238 -14.12 4.53 20.99
CA LYS A 238 -14.85 4.46 22.27
C LYS A 238 -15.92 5.53 22.43
N GLU A 239 -15.62 6.79 22.09
CA GLU A 239 -16.61 7.87 22.20
C GLU A 239 -17.75 7.71 21.20
N ILE A 240 -17.47 7.36 19.95
CA ILE A 240 -18.51 7.07 18.95
C ILE A 240 -19.36 5.87 19.40
N ASN A 241 -18.75 4.83 19.95
CA ASN A 241 -19.45 3.64 20.43
C ASN A 241 -20.43 3.92 21.59
N LYS A 242 -20.18 4.94 22.44
CA LYS A 242 -21.08 5.26 23.56
C LYS A 242 -22.47 5.70 23.08
N ASP A 243 -22.51 6.43 21.97
CA ASP A 243 -23.75 6.98 21.40
C ASP A 243 -24.46 5.97 20.47
N GLU A 244 -23.73 4.97 19.97
CA GLU A 244 -24.18 4.00 18.97
C GLU A 244 -24.23 2.57 19.55
N GLN A 245 -24.83 2.41 20.74
CA GLN A 245 -25.09 1.10 21.35
C GLN A 245 -26.11 0.29 20.54
N GLY A 246 -25.93 -1.03 20.45
CA GLY A 246 -26.82 -1.93 19.70
C GLY A 246 -26.79 -1.80 18.18
N LYS A 247 -25.92 -0.96 17.61
CA LYS A 247 -25.83 -0.69 16.16
C LYS A 247 -24.47 -1.09 15.61
N ASN A 248 -24.42 -1.48 14.34
CA ASN A 248 -23.17 -1.62 13.60
C ASN A 248 -22.42 -0.27 13.50
N VAL A 249 -21.11 -0.27 13.74
CA VAL A 249 -20.24 0.91 13.65
C VAL A 249 -19.02 0.57 12.81
N PHE A 250 -18.63 1.47 11.91
CA PHE A 250 -17.40 1.33 11.13
C PHE A 250 -16.78 2.69 10.83
N ILE A 251 -15.52 2.89 11.19
CA ILE A 251 -14.81 4.17 11.01
C ILE A 251 -13.41 3.94 10.46
N SER A 252 -12.84 4.98 9.83
CA SER A 252 -11.40 5.08 9.59
C SER A 252 -10.78 6.11 10.54
N PRO A 253 -10.16 5.69 11.65
CA PRO A 253 -9.48 6.62 12.54
C PRO A 253 -8.28 7.29 11.87
N PHE A 254 -7.56 6.56 11.00
CA PHE A 254 -6.50 7.14 10.19
C PHE A 254 -7.02 8.28 9.32
N GLY A 255 -8.10 8.07 8.54
CA GLY A 255 -8.71 9.13 7.72
C GLY A 255 -9.19 10.34 8.53
N ILE A 256 -9.83 10.11 9.68
CA ILE A 256 -10.22 11.20 10.60
C ILE A 256 -8.99 11.98 11.08
N SER A 257 -7.93 11.27 11.51
CA SER A 257 -6.69 11.90 11.98
C SER A 257 -6.00 12.72 10.90
N THR A 258 -6.01 12.23 9.64
CA THR A 258 -5.45 12.94 8.47
C THR A 258 -6.23 14.23 8.21
N ALA A 259 -7.57 14.20 8.21
CA ALA A 259 -8.40 15.39 8.04
C ALA A 259 -8.13 16.45 9.12
N LEU A 260 -8.10 16.03 10.39
CA LEU A 260 -7.81 16.91 11.52
C LEU A 260 -6.37 17.44 11.50
N SER A 261 -5.42 16.64 11.01
CA SER A 261 -4.02 17.06 10.85
C SER A 261 -3.83 18.11 9.77
N MET A 262 -4.63 18.07 8.69
CA MET A 262 -4.63 19.16 7.70
C MET A 262 -5.01 20.51 8.33
N VAL A 263 -6.01 20.51 9.22
CA VAL A 263 -6.41 21.71 9.99
C VAL A 263 -5.35 22.10 11.03
N TYR A 264 -4.75 21.12 11.69
CA TYR A 264 -3.71 21.32 12.72
C TYR A 264 -2.50 22.14 12.22
N GLN A 265 -2.16 22.08 10.93
CA GLN A 265 -1.12 22.92 10.32
C GLN A 265 -1.41 24.43 10.50
N GLY A 266 -2.69 24.80 10.46
CA GLY A 266 -3.19 26.16 10.62
C GLY A 266 -3.49 26.57 12.07
N ALA A 267 -3.67 25.60 12.98
CA ALA A 267 -3.97 25.87 14.38
C ALA A 267 -2.76 26.48 15.12
N LYS A 268 -3.03 27.39 16.07
CA LYS A 268 -2.07 27.96 17.04
C LYS A 268 -2.67 27.95 18.45
N SER A 269 -1.87 28.39 19.44
CA SER A 269 -2.28 28.59 20.84
C SER A 269 -3.05 27.40 21.44
N ASP A 270 -3.96 27.64 22.38
CA ASP A 270 -4.80 26.63 23.04
C ASP A 270 -5.54 25.71 22.06
N THR A 271 -5.95 26.23 20.89
CA THR A 271 -6.59 25.43 19.83
C THR A 271 -5.66 24.32 19.33
N ARG A 272 -4.39 24.66 19.08
CA ARG A 272 -3.36 23.70 18.69
C ARG A 272 -3.03 22.72 19.82
N GLU A 273 -2.97 23.18 21.06
CA GLU A 273 -2.66 22.31 22.21
C GLU A 273 -3.75 21.26 22.45
N GLU A 274 -5.03 21.65 22.40
CA GLU A 274 -6.14 20.69 22.50
C GLU A 274 -6.17 19.70 21.32
N MET A 275 -5.91 20.17 20.09
CA MET A 275 -5.82 19.30 18.92
C MET A 275 -4.66 18.30 19.02
N ALA A 276 -3.46 18.76 19.40
CA ALA A 276 -2.30 17.90 19.61
C ALA A 276 -2.58 16.82 20.65
N LYS A 277 -3.23 17.19 21.76
CA LYS A 277 -3.61 16.24 22.82
C LYS A 277 -4.58 15.16 22.35
N VAL A 278 -5.64 15.53 21.62
CA VAL A 278 -6.62 14.53 21.14
C VAL A 278 -6.01 13.63 20.07
N LEU A 279 -5.20 14.17 19.16
CA LEU A 279 -4.56 13.41 18.08
C LEU A 279 -3.33 12.58 18.55
N GLY A 280 -2.88 12.78 19.80
CA GLY A 280 -1.74 12.06 20.37
C GLY A 280 -0.37 12.61 19.98
N TYR A 281 -0.27 13.90 19.65
CA TYR A 281 0.96 14.61 19.28
C TYR A 281 1.62 15.38 20.44
N GLU A 282 1.19 15.16 21.69
CA GLU A 282 1.84 15.75 22.87
C GLU A 282 3.32 15.37 22.94
N GLY A 283 4.19 16.38 22.83
CA GLY A 283 5.65 16.20 22.84
C GLY A 283 6.28 15.87 21.48
N LEU A 284 5.49 15.77 20.40
CA LEU A 284 6.00 15.67 19.03
C LEU A 284 6.23 17.05 18.43
N ASP A 285 7.27 17.18 17.61
CA ASP A 285 7.38 18.33 16.72
C ASP A 285 6.50 18.16 15.48
N ILE A 286 6.04 19.27 14.90
CA ILE A 286 5.23 19.25 13.67
C ILE A 286 5.99 18.69 12.48
N GLU A 287 7.32 18.87 12.42
CA GLU A 287 8.15 18.27 11.37
C GLU A 287 8.15 16.73 11.46
N GLU A 288 8.11 16.17 12.68
CA GLU A 288 8.02 14.73 12.94
C GLU A 288 6.65 14.15 12.55
N VAL A 289 5.57 14.87 12.86
CA VAL A 289 4.20 14.54 12.43
C VAL A 289 4.08 14.60 10.90
N ASN A 290 4.56 15.68 10.28
CA ASN A 290 4.54 15.88 8.83
C ASN A 290 5.32 14.79 8.09
N LYS A 291 6.54 14.50 8.55
CA LYS A 291 7.35 13.41 8.02
C LYS A 291 6.59 12.08 8.12
N SER A 292 6.02 11.78 9.28
CA SER A 292 5.30 10.53 9.52
C SER A 292 4.12 10.33 8.57
N TYR A 293 3.27 11.36 8.36
CA TYR A 293 2.20 11.30 7.37
C TYR A 293 2.71 11.13 5.94
N LYS A 294 3.72 11.92 5.54
CA LYS A 294 4.27 11.86 4.17
C LYS A 294 4.78 10.46 3.82
N TYR A 295 5.49 9.81 4.75
CA TYR A 295 5.97 8.44 4.57
C TYR A 295 4.85 7.40 4.58
N LEU A 296 3.85 7.50 5.47
CA LEU A 296 2.70 6.57 5.47
C LEU A 296 1.88 6.66 4.20
N LEU A 297 1.58 7.88 3.73
CA LEU A 297 0.79 8.09 2.51
C LEU A 297 1.55 7.59 1.27
N GLN A 298 2.86 7.82 1.19
CA GLN A 298 3.71 7.25 0.13
C GLN A 298 3.79 5.71 0.20
N TYR A 299 3.90 5.13 1.40
CA TYR A 299 3.89 3.69 1.60
C TYR A 299 2.57 3.07 1.14
N PHE A 300 1.43 3.59 1.61
CA PHE A 300 0.12 3.07 1.25
C PHE A 300 -0.23 3.21 -0.23
N ASN A 301 0.21 4.30 -0.88
CA ASN A 301 0.07 4.48 -2.34
C ASN A 301 1.02 3.58 -3.15
N GLY A 302 2.03 2.98 -2.52
CA GLY A 302 3.03 2.10 -3.14
C GLY A 302 2.79 0.60 -2.94
N LEU A 303 1.69 0.22 -2.28
CA LEU A 303 1.30 -1.18 -2.09
C LEU A 303 0.92 -1.88 -3.41
N ASP A 304 0.89 -3.20 -3.38
CA ASP A 304 0.72 -4.03 -4.57
C ASP A 304 -0.73 -4.10 -5.11
N ASN A 305 -0.95 -4.93 -6.11
CA ASN A 305 -2.28 -5.10 -6.71
C ASN A 305 -3.25 -5.93 -5.85
N ASP A 306 -2.74 -6.76 -4.93
CA ASP A 306 -3.55 -7.66 -4.12
C ASP A 306 -4.08 -6.94 -2.88
N THR A 307 -3.38 -5.89 -2.40
CA THR A 307 -3.86 -4.94 -1.39
C THR A 307 -3.69 -3.47 -1.79
N LYS A 308 -4.77 -2.86 -2.30
CA LYS A 308 -4.84 -1.44 -2.65
C LYS A 308 -5.36 -0.60 -1.49
N ILE A 309 -4.54 0.31 -0.98
CA ILE A 309 -5.00 1.50 -0.23
C ILE A 309 -4.96 2.70 -1.16
N LYS A 310 -5.93 3.60 -0.98
CA LYS A 310 -5.93 4.93 -1.60
C LYS A 310 -6.37 5.94 -0.55
N SER A 311 -5.44 6.78 -0.11
CA SER A 311 -5.77 7.98 0.65
C SER A 311 -5.89 9.14 -0.32
N SER A 312 -6.98 9.90 -0.24
CA SER A 312 -7.19 11.07 -1.07
C SER A 312 -7.70 12.20 -0.19
N ASN A 313 -7.00 13.34 -0.24
CA ASN A 313 -7.23 14.47 0.64
C ASN A 313 -7.59 15.69 -0.21
N SER A 314 -8.51 16.54 0.27
CA SER A 314 -8.85 17.79 -0.42
C SER A 314 -9.25 18.93 0.51
N ILE A 315 -9.05 20.15 0.01
CA ILE A 315 -9.41 21.43 0.61
C ILE A 315 -10.20 22.21 -0.45
N TRP A 316 -11.50 22.38 -0.22
CA TRP A 316 -12.41 23.12 -1.09
C TRP A 316 -12.68 24.48 -0.46
N MET A 317 -12.25 25.56 -1.12
CA MET A 317 -12.22 26.91 -0.57
C MET A 317 -13.30 27.77 -1.21
N ASN A 318 -14.03 28.54 -0.39
CA ASN A 318 -15.13 29.36 -0.86
C ASN A 318 -14.63 30.69 -1.45
N SER A 319 -14.86 30.91 -2.75
CA SER A 319 -14.45 32.13 -3.46
C SER A 319 -15.19 33.39 -2.99
N LEU A 320 -16.35 33.25 -2.34
CA LEU A 320 -17.12 34.37 -1.80
C LEU A 320 -16.37 35.12 -0.70
N HIS A 321 -15.47 34.43 0.01
CA HIS A 321 -14.55 35.00 1.01
C HIS A 321 -13.22 35.49 0.40
N GLY A 322 -13.04 35.37 -0.92
CA GLY A 322 -11.82 35.73 -1.63
C GLY A 322 -10.62 34.83 -1.26
N ASN A 323 -9.40 35.38 -1.39
CA ASN A 323 -8.17 34.66 -1.03
C ASN A 323 -7.92 34.71 0.50
N ALA A 324 -8.89 34.25 1.29
CA ALA A 324 -8.82 34.27 2.74
C ALA A 324 -7.84 33.23 3.32
N ILE A 325 -7.64 32.10 2.64
CA ILE A 325 -6.72 31.04 3.08
C ILE A 325 -5.29 31.32 2.59
N LYS A 326 -4.32 31.12 3.48
CA LYS A 326 -2.89 31.40 3.27
C LYS A 326 -2.24 30.36 2.34
N GLU A 327 -1.42 30.84 1.40
CA GLU A 327 -0.70 29.96 0.47
C GLU A 327 0.25 28.98 1.19
N ASP A 328 0.90 29.41 2.28
CA ASP A 328 1.78 28.54 3.08
C ASP A 328 1.00 27.34 3.68
N PHE A 329 -0.25 27.54 4.10
CA PHE A 329 -1.12 26.48 4.59
C PHE A 329 -1.51 25.51 3.46
N ILE A 330 -1.86 26.04 2.28
CA ILE A 330 -2.19 25.26 1.08
C ILE A 330 -0.96 24.44 0.61
N SER A 331 0.21 25.07 0.54
CA SER A 331 1.48 24.48 0.13
C SER A 331 1.91 23.37 1.10
N THR A 332 1.82 23.61 2.41
CA THR A 332 2.11 22.59 3.43
C THR A 332 1.18 21.39 3.29
N ASN A 333 -0.12 21.62 3.08
CA ASN A 333 -1.08 20.53 2.94
C ASN A 333 -0.88 19.70 1.65
N LYS A 334 -0.50 20.35 0.55
CA LYS A 334 -0.08 19.67 -0.69
C LYS A 334 1.16 18.79 -0.47
N ASP A 335 2.20 19.32 0.18
CA ASP A 335 3.47 18.60 0.37
C ASP A 335 3.38 17.43 1.37
N VAL A 336 2.60 17.58 2.44
CA VAL A 336 2.51 16.60 3.53
C VAL A 336 1.44 15.54 3.28
N PHE A 337 0.27 15.95 2.78
CA PHE A 337 -0.92 15.10 2.69
C PHE A 337 -1.36 14.77 1.26
N ASP A 338 -0.63 15.21 0.23
CA ASP A 338 -1.03 15.14 -1.18
C ASP A 338 -2.44 15.73 -1.41
N ALA A 339 -2.74 16.82 -0.70
CA ALA A 339 -4.08 17.41 -0.68
C ALA A 339 -4.36 18.24 -1.95
N LEU A 340 -5.41 17.87 -2.67
CA LEU A 340 -6.00 18.72 -3.71
C LEU A 340 -6.52 20.02 -3.07
N ALA A 341 -6.17 21.19 -3.61
CA ALA A 341 -6.71 22.46 -3.13
C ALA A 341 -7.39 23.21 -4.27
N GLU A 342 -8.71 23.40 -4.15
CA GLU A 342 -9.57 23.95 -5.20
C GLU A 342 -10.39 25.12 -4.63
N THR A 343 -10.62 26.15 -5.46
CA THR A 343 -11.48 27.30 -5.10
C THR A 343 -12.78 27.24 -5.90
N ARG A 344 -13.93 27.35 -5.23
CA ARG A 344 -15.28 27.31 -5.84
C ARG A 344 -16.21 28.34 -5.23
N ASP A 345 -17.21 28.78 -5.98
CA ASP A 345 -18.26 29.67 -5.48
C ASP A 345 -19.35 28.83 -4.79
N PHE A 346 -19.45 28.90 -3.47
CA PHE A 346 -20.40 28.07 -2.72
C PHE A 346 -21.87 28.54 -2.87
N SER A 347 -22.13 29.63 -3.59
CA SER A 347 -23.50 29.95 -4.03
C SER A 347 -23.95 29.15 -5.27
N ASP A 348 -23.00 28.53 -5.99
CA ASP A 348 -23.32 27.62 -7.08
C ASP A 348 -23.70 26.23 -6.55
N LYS A 349 -24.94 25.82 -6.85
CA LYS A 349 -25.49 24.52 -6.46
C LYS A 349 -24.78 23.34 -7.12
N GLY A 350 -24.02 23.54 -8.20
CA GLY A 350 -23.21 22.49 -8.82
C GLY A 350 -22.04 22.00 -7.95
N VAL A 351 -21.56 22.82 -7.00
CA VAL A 351 -20.36 22.50 -6.20
C VAL A 351 -20.59 21.30 -5.28
N VAL A 352 -21.81 21.08 -4.79
CA VAL A 352 -22.12 19.88 -3.98
C VAL A 352 -21.99 18.60 -4.81
N ASP A 353 -22.35 18.65 -6.09
CA ASP A 353 -22.19 17.52 -6.99
C ASP A 353 -20.71 17.35 -7.36
N GLU A 354 -19.94 18.42 -7.62
CA GLU A 354 -18.48 18.35 -7.84
C GLU A 354 -17.73 17.68 -6.68
N ILE A 355 -18.06 18.04 -5.44
CA ILE A 355 -17.43 17.46 -4.25
C ILE A 355 -17.81 15.99 -4.08
N ASN A 356 -19.10 15.64 -4.23
CA ASN A 356 -19.52 14.23 -4.17
C ASN A 356 -18.89 13.39 -5.29
N ASP A 357 -18.77 13.94 -6.50
CA ASP A 357 -18.07 13.33 -7.63
C ASP A 357 -16.60 13.05 -7.33
N TRP A 358 -15.92 13.98 -6.63
CA TRP A 358 -14.55 13.80 -6.17
C TRP A 358 -14.47 12.70 -5.09
N ILE A 359 -15.39 12.68 -4.12
CA ILE A 359 -15.45 11.65 -3.07
C ILE A 359 -15.71 10.26 -3.67
N SER A 360 -16.64 10.13 -4.63
CA SER A 360 -16.91 8.86 -5.32
C SER A 360 -15.66 8.38 -6.08
N LYS A 361 -14.96 9.27 -6.82
CA LYS A 361 -13.69 8.92 -7.50
C LYS A 361 -12.56 8.60 -6.52
N ALA A 362 -12.47 9.30 -5.39
CA ALA A 362 -11.51 9.02 -4.32
C ALA A 362 -11.75 7.64 -3.72
N THR A 363 -13.02 7.25 -3.55
CA THR A 363 -13.45 5.99 -2.92
C THR A 363 -13.78 4.86 -3.91
N GLU A 364 -13.38 4.99 -5.17
CA GLU A 364 -13.63 4.01 -6.25
C GLU A 364 -15.12 3.59 -6.36
N GLY A 365 -16.04 4.53 -6.10
CA GLY A 365 -17.49 4.33 -6.15
C GLY A 365 -18.12 3.75 -4.89
N GLN A 366 -17.38 3.58 -3.78
CA GLN A 366 -17.97 3.08 -2.53
C GLN A 366 -18.76 4.16 -1.77
N ILE A 367 -18.41 5.45 -1.91
CA ILE A 367 -19.13 6.57 -1.30
C ILE A 367 -19.62 7.52 -2.39
N ASP A 368 -20.82 7.28 -2.91
CA ASP A 368 -21.44 8.10 -3.96
C ASP A 368 -21.86 9.49 -3.47
N LYS A 369 -22.30 9.60 -2.22
CA LYS A 369 -22.77 10.86 -1.64
C LYS A 369 -22.41 10.97 -0.15
N MET A 370 -21.84 12.12 0.21
CA MET A 370 -21.48 12.50 1.57
C MET A 370 -22.13 13.84 1.96
N LEU A 371 -22.13 14.83 1.05
CA LEU A 371 -22.78 16.13 1.29
C LEU A 371 -24.17 16.17 0.66
N SER A 372 -25.20 16.46 1.45
CA SER A 372 -26.57 16.76 0.97
C SER A 372 -26.68 18.14 0.34
N GLU A 373 -26.01 19.11 0.95
CA GLU A 373 -25.97 20.53 0.61
C GLU A 373 -24.61 21.13 1.01
N ILE A 374 -24.34 22.35 0.55
CA ILE A 374 -23.19 23.17 0.95
C ILE A 374 -23.74 24.46 1.52
N ASP A 375 -23.16 24.90 2.64
CA ASP A 375 -23.46 26.19 3.24
C ASP A 375 -22.55 27.27 2.62
N MET A 376 -23.18 28.31 2.07
CA MET A 376 -22.52 29.41 1.37
C MET A 376 -21.69 30.32 2.28
N ASP A 377 -21.93 30.29 3.59
CA ASP A 377 -21.15 31.07 4.57
C ASP A 377 -19.86 30.35 5.00
N MET A 378 -19.73 29.04 4.74
CA MET A 378 -18.55 28.25 5.10
C MET A 378 -17.28 28.75 4.39
N LEU A 379 -16.17 28.83 5.13
CA LEU A 379 -14.87 29.24 4.57
C LEU A 379 -14.27 28.16 3.66
N ALA A 380 -14.30 26.89 4.10
CA ALA A 380 -13.81 25.75 3.35
C ALA A 380 -14.40 24.42 3.85
N TYR A 381 -14.36 23.39 2.99
CA TYR A 381 -14.54 21.98 3.36
C TYR A 381 -13.20 21.25 3.23
N ILE A 382 -12.77 20.58 4.30
CA ILE A 382 -11.55 19.78 4.35
C ILE A 382 -11.95 18.31 4.48
N ILE A 383 -11.53 17.48 3.51
CA ILE A 383 -12.05 16.13 3.30
C ILE A 383 -10.89 15.16 3.18
N SER A 384 -10.92 14.09 3.98
CA SER A 384 -10.05 12.93 3.82
C SER A 384 -10.91 11.70 3.51
N ALA A 385 -10.60 11.06 2.39
CA ALA A 385 -11.25 9.83 1.94
C ALA A 385 -10.20 8.71 1.89
N LEU A 386 -10.41 7.66 2.69
CA LEU A 386 -9.58 6.47 2.71
C LEU A 386 -10.36 5.28 2.13
N TYR A 387 -9.85 4.72 1.04
CA TYR A 387 -10.34 3.50 0.42
C TYR A 387 -9.37 2.36 0.65
N PHE A 388 -9.90 1.17 0.93
CA PHE A 388 -9.13 -0.06 1.11
C PHE A 388 -9.81 -1.21 0.37
N LYS A 389 -9.00 -1.99 -0.34
CA LYS A 389 -9.37 -3.26 -0.96
C LYS A 389 -8.20 -4.23 -0.83
N GLY A 390 -8.39 -5.29 -0.06
CA GLY A 390 -7.42 -6.38 0.09
C GLY A 390 -8.04 -7.72 -0.25
N THR A 391 -7.31 -8.55 -0.99
CA THR A 391 -7.65 -9.97 -1.21
C THR A 391 -7.04 -10.78 -0.07
N TRP A 392 -7.74 -11.75 0.53
CA TRP A 392 -7.15 -12.58 1.60
C TRP A 392 -5.93 -13.34 1.07
N THR A 393 -4.86 -13.45 1.89
CA THR A 393 -3.71 -14.32 1.59
C THR A 393 -4.14 -15.78 1.36
N GLU A 394 -5.20 -16.18 2.04
CA GLU A 394 -5.91 -17.42 1.80
C GLU A 394 -7.42 -17.12 1.75
N GLU A 395 -8.04 -17.25 0.58
CA GLU A 395 -9.49 -17.05 0.42
C GLU A 395 -10.32 -18.04 1.28
N PHE A 396 -11.55 -17.66 1.61
CA PHE A 396 -12.57 -18.60 2.06
C PHE A 396 -13.15 -19.33 0.85
N ASP A 397 -13.58 -20.56 1.08
CA ASP A 397 -14.24 -21.34 0.05
C ASP A 397 -15.74 -20.98 0.00
N ILE A 398 -16.17 -20.32 -1.08
CA ILE A 398 -17.56 -19.86 -1.28
C ILE A 398 -18.58 -21.01 -1.22
N GLU A 399 -18.13 -22.24 -1.48
CA GLU A 399 -18.91 -23.47 -1.41
C GLU A 399 -19.26 -23.90 0.01
N LYS A 400 -18.50 -23.38 0.98
CA LYS A 400 -18.68 -23.62 2.41
C LYS A 400 -19.46 -22.50 3.09
N THR A 401 -19.72 -21.40 2.39
CA THR A 401 -20.56 -20.31 2.90
C THR A 401 -22.02 -20.75 2.92
N VAL A 402 -22.64 -20.69 4.10
CA VAL A 402 -24.06 -21.04 4.26
C VAL A 402 -24.76 -20.09 5.22
N SER A 403 -26.06 -19.90 5.01
CA SER A 403 -26.90 -19.12 5.93
C SER A 403 -26.97 -19.78 7.30
N VAL A 404 -26.69 -19.02 8.37
CA VAL A 404 -26.81 -19.46 9.76
C VAL A 404 -27.37 -18.34 10.65
N PRO A 405 -27.96 -18.65 11.82
CA PRO A 405 -28.31 -17.65 12.80
C PRO A 405 -27.09 -16.89 13.35
N PHE A 406 -27.20 -15.56 13.41
CA PHE A 406 -26.35 -14.65 14.17
C PHE A 406 -27.17 -14.11 15.34
N ALA A 407 -26.68 -14.27 16.57
CA ALA A 407 -27.33 -13.71 17.75
C ALA A 407 -27.02 -12.21 17.84
N SER A 408 -28.03 -11.36 17.65
CA SER A 408 -27.89 -9.91 17.63
C SER A 408 -27.85 -9.35 19.07
N GLU A 409 -27.26 -8.16 19.28
CA GLU A 409 -27.07 -7.59 20.63
C GLU A 409 -28.40 -7.32 21.38
N ASP A 410 -29.49 -7.11 20.65
CA ASP A 410 -30.86 -6.93 21.19
C ASP A 410 -31.52 -8.25 21.66
N GLY A 411 -30.84 -9.39 21.49
CA GLY A 411 -31.39 -10.73 21.73
C GLY A 411 -32.17 -11.32 20.53
N GLY A 412 -32.17 -10.62 19.40
CA GLY A 412 -32.67 -11.11 18.12
C GLY A 412 -31.79 -12.20 17.50
N ALA A 413 -32.27 -12.75 16.38
CA ALA A 413 -31.54 -13.76 15.62
C ALA A 413 -31.71 -13.54 14.11
N ASP A 414 -30.77 -12.81 13.51
CA ASP A 414 -30.70 -12.61 12.08
C ASP A 414 -30.10 -13.84 11.38
N HIS A 415 -30.29 -13.97 10.06
CA HIS A 415 -29.62 -15.01 9.27
C HIS A 415 -28.55 -14.38 8.39
N VAL A 416 -27.28 -14.75 8.63
CA VAL A 416 -26.12 -14.24 7.90
C VAL A 416 -25.48 -15.31 7.03
N MET A 417 -24.88 -14.92 5.91
CA MET A 417 -24.07 -15.82 5.09
C MET A 417 -22.71 -16.03 5.76
N MET A 418 -22.56 -17.16 6.45
CA MET A 418 -21.38 -17.47 7.26
C MET A 418 -20.33 -18.22 6.43
N MET A 419 -19.24 -17.52 6.12
CA MET A 419 -18.06 -18.05 5.43
C MET A 419 -17.29 -18.98 6.38
N ARG A 420 -16.63 -20.02 5.83
CA ARG A 420 -16.01 -21.07 6.67
C ARG A 420 -14.65 -21.52 6.18
N LYS A 421 -13.70 -21.60 7.12
CA LYS A 421 -12.49 -22.43 7.05
C LYS A 421 -12.54 -23.47 8.15
N GLU A 422 -12.22 -24.72 7.82
CA GLU A 422 -12.24 -25.87 8.73
C GLU A 422 -11.00 -26.73 8.48
N LEU A 423 -10.43 -27.28 9.55
CA LEU A 423 -9.32 -28.24 9.51
C LEU A 423 -8.03 -27.70 8.85
N CYS A 424 -7.83 -26.39 8.88
CA CYS A 424 -6.65 -25.70 8.35
C CYS A 424 -5.75 -25.16 9.47
N THR A 425 -4.55 -24.69 9.12
CA THR A 425 -3.79 -23.80 10.00
C THR A 425 -4.52 -22.47 10.11
N ILE A 426 -4.61 -21.90 11.32
CA ILE A 426 -5.21 -20.57 11.56
C ILE A 426 -4.30 -19.72 12.44
N GLU A 427 -4.32 -18.41 12.27
CA GLU A 427 -3.67 -17.47 13.18
C GLU A 427 -4.67 -17.05 14.25
N PHE A 428 -4.57 -17.67 15.43
CA PHE A 428 -5.56 -17.57 16.51
C PHE A 428 -4.91 -17.21 17.85
N GLY A 429 -5.58 -16.34 18.60
CA GLY A 429 -5.25 -15.95 19.96
C GLY A 429 -6.46 -15.98 20.87
N GLU A 430 -6.22 -16.13 22.17
CA GLU A 430 -7.23 -16.06 23.23
C GLU A 430 -6.62 -15.40 24.47
N GLY A 431 -7.45 -14.72 25.25
CA GLY A 431 -7.04 -14.01 26.45
C GLY A 431 -8.22 -13.75 27.38
N ASP A 432 -8.00 -12.90 28.39
CA ASP A 432 -9.03 -12.57 29.37
C ASP A 432 -10.17 -11.76 28.71
N GLY A 433 -11.33 -12.39 28.52
CA GLY A 433 -12.53 -11.78 27.95
C GLY A 433 -12.65 -11.83 26.42
N TYR A 434 -11.75 -12.52 25.68
CA TYR A 434 -11.82 -12.56 24.21
C TYR A 434 -11.16 -13.78 23.55
N LYS A 435 -11.60 -14.03 22.31
CA LYS A 435 -10.89 -14.78 21.27
C LYS A 435 -10.62 -13.88 20.09
N ALA A 436 -9.52 -14.11 19.37
CA ALA A 436 -9.15 -13.32 18.20
C ALA A 436 -8.58 -14.19 17.07
N VAL A 437 -8.80 -13.77 15.83
CA VAL A 437 -8.12 -14.30 14.65
C VAL A 437 -7.50 -13.17 13.83
N ARG A 438 -6.32 -13.45 13.25
CA ARG A 438 -5.68 -12.60 12.23
C ARG A 438 -5.96 -13.22 10.87
N LEU A 439 -6.45 -12.39 9.95
CA LEU A 439 -6.76 -12.71 8.57
C LEU A 439 -5.92 -11.79 7.68
N PRO A 440 -4.72 -12.24 7.25
CA PRO A 440 -3.86 -11.43 6.39
C PRO A 440 -4.45 -11.27 4.97
N TYR A 441 -4.10 -10.14 4.36
CA TYR A 441 -4.37 -9.80 2.97
C TYR A 441 -3.08 -9.86 2.14
N GLY A 442 -3.18 -10.26 0.87
CA GLY A 442 -2.07 -10.30 -0.08
C GLY A 442 -0.89 -11.12 0.43
N ASP A 443 0.28 -10.51 0.46
CA ASP A 443 1.53 -11.06 1.01
C ASP A 443 1.60 -11.09 2.56
N GLY A 444 0.66 -10.40 3.22
CA GLY A 444 0.56 -10.30 4.67
C GLY A 444 1.06 -8.98 5.27
N GLU A 445 1.38 -7.95 4.46
CA GLU A 445 1.66 -6.59 4.96
C GLU A 445 0.44 -5.88 5.58
N MET A 446 -0.78 -6.39 5.31
CA MET A 446 -2.04 -5.90 5.88
C MET A 446 -2.82 -7.06 6.49
N ALA A 447 -3.58 -6.81 7.56
CA ALA A 447 -4.45 -7.83 8.15
C ALA A 447 -5.75 -7.26 8.73
N MET A 448 -6.83 -8.04 8.63
CA MET A 448 -8.00 -7.88 9.47
C MET A 448 -7.85 -8.75 10.72
N TYR A 449 -8.08 -8.14 11.88
CA TYR A 449 -8.17 -8.82 13.16
C TYR A 449 -9.63 -8.85 13.59
N CYS A 450 -10.24 -10.03 13.68
CA CYS A 450 -11.58 -10.19 14.24
C CYS A 450 -11.47 -10.58 15.72
N ILE A 451 -12.15 -9.84 16.59
CA ILE A 451 -12.06 -9.97 18.05
C ILE A 451 -13.47 -10.25 18.59
N LEU A 452 -13.66 -11.45 19.11
CA LEU A 452 -14.93 -11.96 19.62
C LEU A 452 -14.89 -11.97 21.16
N PRO A 453 -15.65 -11.10 21.85
CA PRO A 453 -15.75 -11.13 23.31
C PRO A 453 -16.29 -12.46 23.82
N ASP A 454 -15.94 -12.82 25.05
CA ASP A 454 -16.55 -13.95 25.76
C ASP A 454 -18.06 -13.73 25.97
N GLU A 455 -18.82 -14.82 26.11
CA GLU A 455 -20.29 -14.81 26.05
C GLU A 455 -20.97 -13.98 27.15
N ASP A 456 -20.31 -13.85 28.31
CA ASP A 456 -20.78 -13.02 29.43
C ASP A 456 -20.34 -11.54 29.33
N THR A 457 -19.69 -11.12 28.22
CA THR A 457 -19.19 -9.74 28.01
C THR A 457 -19.87 -9.09 26.81
N SER A 458 -20.64 -8.00 27.03
CA SER A 458 -21.16 -7.17 25.92
C SER A 458 -20.02 -6.60 25.09
N ILE A 459 -20.23 -6.54 23.77
CA ILE A 459 -19.30 -5.90 22.84
C ILE A 459 -19.04 -4.43 23.20
N ASN A 460 -20.02 -3.71 23.75
CA ASN A 460 -19.84 -2.33 24.19
C ASN A 460 -18.91 -2.23 25.41
N ASP A 461 -19.09 -3.10 26.41
CA ASP A 461 -18.19 -3.18 27.58
C ASP A 461 -16.77 -3.62 27.21
N PHE A 462 -16.64 -4.48 26.19
CA PHE A 462 -15.35 -4.86 25.63
C PHE A 462 -14.67 -3.66 24.95
N ILE A 463 -15.39 -2.93 24.09
CA ILE A 463 -14.86 -1.77 23.37
C ILE A 463 -14.41 -0.66 24.32
N GLN A 464 -15.12 -0.39 25.43
CA GLN A 464 -14.66 0.59 26.42
C GLN A 464 -13.30 0.20 27.05
N LYS A 465 -12.99 -1.10 27.16
CA LYS A 465 -11.70 -1.64 27.65
C LYS A 465 -10.64 -1.78 26.56
N LEU A 466 -11.01 -1.73 25.28
CA LEU A 466 -10.10 -1.90 24.15
C LEU A 466 -9.20 -0.67 23.97
N ASP A 467 -8.04 -0.65 24.62
CA ASP A 467 -6.98 0.35 24.45
C ASP A 467 -5.75 -0.25 23.75
N LEU A 468 -4.70 0.56 23.55
CA LEU A 468 -3.45 0.14 22.93
C LEU A 468 -2.77 -1.02 23.68
N SER A 469 -2.84 -1.07 25.02
CA SER A 469 -2.26 -2.19 25.78
C SER A 469 -3.07 -3.47 25.61
N MET A 470 -4.39 -3.37 25.48
CA MET A 470 -5.25 -4.50 25.12
C MET A 470 -4.99 -4.98 23.69
N TRP A 471 -4.80 -4.05 22.74
CA TRP A 471 -4.42 -4.36 21.36
C TRP A 471 -3.09 -5.10 21.25
N GLU A 472 -2.05 -4.62 21.93
CA GLU A 472 -0.77 -5.32 22.03
C GLU A 472 -0.92 -6.74 22.59
N LYS A 473 -1.76 -6.94 23.62
CA LYS A 473 -2.03 -8.29 24.17
C LYS A 473 -2.77 -9.18 23.16
N ILE A 474 -3.76 -8.63 22.44
CA ILE A 474 -4.49 -9.34 21.39
C ILE A 474 -3.51 -9.84 20.32
N LYS A 475 -2.69 -8.94 19.74
CA LYS A 475 -1.69 -9.33 18.73
C LYS A 475 -0.68 -10.34 19.27
N ASN A 476 -0.11 -10.11 20.45
CA ASN A 476 0.86 -11.03 21.06
C ASN A 476 0.26 -12.40 21.46
N SER A 477 -1.06 -12.51 21.62
CA SER A 477 -1.74 -13.79 21.87
C SER A 477 -1.91 -14.65 20.60
N ILE A 478 -1.84 -14.04 19.42
CA ILE A 478 -2.10 -14.70 18.14
C ILE A 478 -0.90 -15.53 17.70
N THR A 479 -1.15 -16.80 17.42
CA THR A 479 -0.13 -17.77 16.96
C THR A 479 -0.73 -18.73 15.93
N LYS A 480 0.11 -19.34 15.09
CA LYS A 480 -0.34 -20.37 14.14
C LYS A 480 -0.75 -21.63 14.90
N ARG A 481 -1.97 -22.10 14.64
CA ARG A 481 -2.60 -23.28 15.26
C ARG A 481 -3.14 -24.23 14.19
N GLU A 482 -2.84 -25.51 14.32
CA GLU A 482 -3.30 -26.57 13.42
C GLU A 482 -4.74 -27.03 13.71
N ASN A 483 -5.42 -27.59 12.70
CA ASN A 483 -6.80 -28.10 12.76
C ASN A 483 -7.83 -27.07 13.24
N GLY A 484 -7.59 -25.78 12.96
CA GLY A 484 -8.44 -24.68 13.37
C GLY A 484 -9.78 -24.63 12.63
N THR A 485 -10.67 -23.75 13.10
CA THR A 485 -11.94 -23.43 12.45
C THR A 485 -12.23 -21.94 12.59
N ILE A 486 -12.51 -21.28 11.47
CA ILE A 486 -12.94 -19.87 11.42
C ILE A 486 -14.29 -19.82 10.71
N TYR A 487 -15.31 -19.38 11.42
CA TYR A 487 -16.61 -19.01 10.87
C TYR A 487 -16.76 -17.49 11.01
N LEU A 488 -16.87 -16.78 9.88
CA LEU A 488 -16.97 -15.33 9.80
C LEU A 488 -18.15 -14.93 8.89
N PRO A 489 -19.05 -14.02 9.31
CA PRO A 489 -20.10 -13.52 8.42
C PRO A 489 -19.50 -12.79 7.21
N ARG A 490 -20.10 -13.00 6.04
CA ARG A 490 -20.04 -12.04 4.93
C ARG A 490 -20.92 -10.84 5.30
N PHE A 491 -20.42 -9.62 5.13
CA PHE A 491 -21.17 -8.39 5.40
C PHE A 491 -20.64 -7.23 4.55
N LYS A 492 -21.48 -6.22 4.27
CA LYS A 492 -21.00 -4.87 3.92
C LYS A 492 -21.72 -3.85 4.76
N MET A 493 -21.00 -2.84 5.21
CA MET A 493 -21.51 -1.78 6.07
C MET A 493 -21.15 -0.45 5.46
N GLU A 494 -22.13 0.42 5.35
CA GLU A 494 -21.97 1.85 5.10
C GLU A 494 -22.34 2.56 6.39
N TYR A 495 -21.40 3.30 6.97
CA TYR A 495 -21.56 3.94 8.26
C TYR A 495 -21.35 5.45 8.17
N ALA A 496 -22.28 6.18 8.76
CA ALA A 496 -22.17 7.56 9.17
C ALA A 496 -22.81 7.67 10.56
N LYS A 497 -22.26 8.47 11.48
CA LYS A 497 -22.83 8.67 12.82
C LYS A 497 -24.14 9.46 12.74
N GLY A 498 -25.22 8.96 13.33
CA GLY A 498 -26.56 9.55 13.18
C GLY A 498 -27.01 9.71 11.72
N GLU A 499 -27.77 10.77 11.41
CA GLU A 499 -28.20 11.08 10.03
C GLU A 499 -27.19 11.96 9.27
N SER A 500 -26.35 12.73 9.97
CA SER A 500 -25.42 13.70 9.35
C SER A 500 -24.01 13.17 9.10
N GLY A 501 -23.59 12.14 9.83
CA GLY A 501 -22.18 11.71 9.87
C GLY A 501 -21.28 12.53 10.79
N SER A 502 -21.82 13.51 11.52
CA SER A 502 -21.04 14.38 12.42
C SER A 502 -20.39 13.58 13.57
N ILE A 503 -19.08 13.76 13.75
CA ILE A 503 -18.33 13.26 14.91
C ILE A 503 -17.84 14.39 15.83
N MET A 504 -18.25 15.64 15.60
CA MET A 504 -17.86 16.83 16.37
C MET A 504 -18.01 16.64 17.88
N GLU A 505 -19.18 16.18 18.34
CA GLU A 505 -19.43 16.01 19.78
C GLU A 505 -18.55 14.91 20.41
N SER A 506 -18.16 13.88 19.64
CA SER A 506 -17.19 12.89 20.10
C SER A 506 -15.77 13.47 20.21
N LEU A 507 -15.38 14.39 19.32
CA LEU A 507 -14.09 15.11 19.41
C LEU A 507 -14.06 16.10 20.59
N LYS A 508 -15.17 16.83 20.83
CA LYS A 508 -15.35 17.68 22.02
C LYS A 508 -15.32 16.88 23.34
N ALA A 509 -15.86 15.66 23.33
CA ALA A 509 -15.81 14.74 24.48
C ALA A 509 -14.37 14.28 24.79
N LEU A 510 -13.54 14.06 23.77
CA LEU A 510 -12.10 13.78 23.94
C LEU A 510 -11.29 14.99 24.42
N GLY A 511 -11.85 16.20 24.30
CA GLY A 511 -11.23 17.45 24.78
C GLY A 511 -10.75 18.40 23.69
N MET A 512 -11.09 18.15 22.41
CA MET A 512 -10.89 19.11 21.33
C MET A 512 -12.12 20.03 21.26
N LYS A 513 -12.11 21.13 21.99
CA LYS A 513 -13.24 22.07 22.11
C LYS A 513 -12.96 23.39 21.40
N LYS A 514 -11.80 23.99 21.67
CA LYS A 514 -11.38 25.28 21.13
C LYS A 514 -11.40 25.34 19.61
N ALA A 515 -11.15 24.22 18.91
CA ALA A 515 -11.25 24.16 17.47
C ALA A 515 -12.68 24.35 16.91
N PHE A 516 -13.72 24.20 17.74
CA PHE A 516 -15.14 24.31 17.38
C PHE A 516 -15.83 25.54 18.01
N GLU A 517 -15.07 26.47 18.58
CA GLU A 517 -15.57 27.69 19.21
C GLU A 517 -15.20 28.91 18.35
N GLU A 518 -16.01 29.97 18.36
CA GLU A 518 -15.79 31.18 17.53
C GLU A 518 -14.43 31.87 17.78
N ASP A 519 -13.79 31.61 18.93
CA ASP A 519 -12.46 32.11 19.30
C ASP A 519 -11.31 31.13 18.97
N ALA A 520 -11.54 30.16 18.08
CA ALA A 520 -10.52 29.25 17.58
C ALA A 520 -9.35 30.00 16.93
N ASP A 521 -8.12 29.69 17.37
CA ASP A 521 -6.91 30.26 16.79
C ASP A 521 -6.46 29.44 15.56
N LEU A 522 -7.17 29.65 14.44
CA LEU A 522 -6.78 29.16 13.12
C LEU A 522 -5.97 30.20 12.32
N SER A 523 -5.26 31.09 13.01
CA SER A 523 -4.48 32.17 12.38
C SER A 523 -3.34 31.69 11.47
N GLY A 524 -2.94 30.42 11.53
CA GLY A 524 -2.03 29.81 10.55
C GLY A 524 -2.71 29.45 9.22
N MET A 525 -4.03 29.28 9.20
CA MET A 525 -4.83 28.98 8.01
C MET A 525 -5.30 30.27 7.30
N THR A 526 -5.77 31.27 8.05
CA THR A 526 -6.39 32.48 7.52
C THR A 526 -6.13 33.70 8.43
N GLU A 527 -6.40 34.92 7.94
CA GLU A 527 -6.46 36.15 8.75
C GLU A 527 -7.90 36.51 9.17
N ALA A 528 -8.90 35.77 8.69
CA ALA A 528 -10.29 35.91 9.11
C ALA A 528 -10.57 35.07 10.37
N ASP A 529 -11.53 35.50 11.19
CA ASP A 529 -12.03 34.68 12.29
C ASP A 529 -12.67 33.40 11.73
N ALA A 530 -12.16 32.23 12.13
CA ALA A 530 -12.55 30.95 11.56
C ALA A 530 -12.40 29.80 12.56
N PHE A 531 -13.35 28.86 12.54
CA PHE A 531 -13.40 27.67 13.40
C PHE A 531 -13.90 26.46 12.61
N ILE A 532 -13.73 25.26 13.16
CA ILE A 532 -14.30 24.03 12.60
C ILE A 532 -15.81 24.00 12.96
N SER A 533 -16.67 24.13 11.96
CA SER A 533 -18.13 24.07 12.15
C SER A 533 -18.63 22.65 12.41
N ASP A 534 -18.11 21.66 11.70
CA ASP A 534 -18.39 20.23 11.89
C ASP A 534 -17.25 19.36 11.33
N VAL A 535 -17.21 18.08 11.73
CA VAL A 535 -16.37 17.04 11.14
C VAL A 535 -17.28 15.89 10.76
N LEU A 536 -17.56 15.77 9.46
CA LEU A 536 -18.37 14.69 8.90
C LEU A 536 -17.48 13.48 8.59
N HIS A 537 -17.86 12.30 9.05
CA HIS A 537 -17.17 11.05 8.74
C HIS A 537 -18.14 10.01 8.19
N LYS A 538 -17.74 9.40 7.07
CA LYS A 538 -18.43 8.30 6.42
C LYS A 538 -17.42 7.25 5.96
N ALA A 539 -17.73 5.97 6.20
CA ALA A 539 -16.85 4.87 5.84
C ALA A 539 -17.67 3.67 5.32
N VAL A 540 -17.08 2.91 4.39
CA VAL A 540 -17.69 1.71 3.79
C VAL A 540 -16.72 0.55 3.85
N VAL A 541 -17.21 -0.64 4.21
CA VAL A 541 -16.46 -1.89 4.16
C VAL A 541 -17.32 -2.98 3.54
N GLU A 542 -16.70 -3.88 2.78
CA GLU A 542 -17.32 -5.11 2.28
C GLU A 542 -16.39 -6.28 2.57
N VAL A 543 -16.89 -7.33 3.22
CA VAL A 543 -16.13 -8.51 3.63
C VAL A 543 -16.82 -9.74 3.04
N ASN A 544 -16.08 -10.49 2.21
CA ASN A 544 -16.54 -11.69 1.53
C ASN A 544 -15.42 -12.72 1.41
N GLU A 545 -15.68 -13.77 0.63
CA GLU A 545 -14.84 -14.95 0.58
C GLU A 545 -13.49 -14.73 -0.09
N LYS A 546 -13.37 -13.80 -1.03
CA LYS A 546 -12.07 -13.46 -1.64
C LYS A 546 -11.24 -12.54 -0.77
N GLY A 547 -11.90 -11.73 0.04
CA GLY A 547 -11.27 -10.62 0.73
C GLY A 547 -12.29 -9.53 0.97
N THR A 548 -11.86 -8.31 0.70
CA THR A 548 -12.69 -7.12 0.66
C THR A 548 -13.08 -6.85 -0.81
N GLU A 549 -14.37 -7.05 -1.13
CA GLU A 549 -15.06 -6.87 -2.44
C GLU A 549 -15.03 -8.04 -3.49
N ALA A 550 -16.20 -8.39 -4.06
CA ALA A 550 -16.60 -9.75 -4.52
C ALA A 550 -16.21 -10.18 -5.98
N SER A 551 -16.64 -11.30 -6.63
CA SER A 551 -17.69 -12.33 -6.43
C SER A 551 -17.39 -13.68 -7.20
N GLY A 552 -18.28 -14.69 -7.16
CA GLY A 552 -18.13 -16.04 -7.80
C GLY A 552 -19.36 -16.97 -7.69
N VAL A 553 -19.32 -18.21 -8.25
CA VAL A 553 -20.45 -19.18 -8.39
C VAL A 553 -20.07 -20.65 -8.01
N VAL A 554 -21.08 -21.45 -7.65
CA VAL A 554 -21.14 -22.69 -6.82
C VAL A 554 -20.77 -24.07 -7.46
N VAL A 555 -20.00 -24.91 -6.73
CA VAL A 555 -19.85 -26.40 -6.75
C VAL A 555 -19.45 -27.01 -5.36
N ILE A 556 -20.32 -27.79 -4.70
CA ILE A 556 -20.10 -28.35 -3.33
C ILE A 556 -19.55 -29.80 -3.28
N PRO A 557 -18.53 -30.11 -2.43
CA PRO A 557 -18.19 -31.48 -1.99
C PRO A 557 -18.24 -31.71 -0.45
N ILE A 558 -18.37 -32.98 -0.01
CA ILE A 558 -18.52 -33.42 1.41
C ILE A 558 -17.36 -34.33 1.83
N ALA A 559 -16.90 -34.23 3.09
CA ALA A 559 -15.90 -35.13 3.71
C ALA A 559 -16.23 -35.49 5.19
N PRO A 560 -15.67 -36.60 5.77
CA PRO A 560 -16.20 -37.23 6.99
C PRO A 560 -15.48 -36.88 8.32
N THR A 561 -16.04 -37.38 9.42
CA THR A 561 -15.79 -37.01 10.82
C THR A 561 -14.83 -37.94 11.59
N SER A 562 -13.61 -37.49 11.95
CA SER A 562 -12.79 -38.09 13.04
C SER A 562 -11.53 -37.30 13.42
N ILE A 563 -11.59 -35.97 13.58
CA ILE A 563 -10.43 -35.14 13.98
C ILE A 563 -10.64 -34.56 15.38
N ALA A 564 -9.57 -34.53 16.20
CA ALA A 564 -9.61 -33.91 17.52
C ALA A 564 -9.92 -32.40 17.41
N PRO A 565 -10.75 -31.82 18.29
CA PRO A 565 -11.17 -30.44 18.14
C PRO A 565 -10.00 -29.47 18.32
N GLY A 566 -9.59 -28.83 17.22
CA GLY A 566 -8.70 -27.67 17.24
C GLY A 566 -9.42 -26.39 17.67
N PRO A 567 -8.71 -25.24 17.71
CA PRO A 567 -9.28 -23.96 18.13
C PRO A 567 -10.38 -23.49 17.18
N LYS A 568 -11.38 -22.80 17.75
CA LYS A 568 -12.55 -22.33 17.02
C LYS A 568 -12.80 -20.85 17.27
N PHE A 569 -12.83 -20.08 16.19
CA PHE A 569 -13.37 -18.73 16.15
C PHE A 569 -14.70 -18.77 15.39
N ILE A 570 -15.80 -18.42 16.05
CA ILE A 570 -17.15 -18.47 15.47
C ILE A 570 -17.83 -17.13 15.76
N ALA A 571 -17.80 -16.22 14.80
CA ALA A 571 -18.39 -14.89 14.90
C ALA A 571 -19.91 -14.92 14.59
N ASN A 572 -20.66 -15.70 15.37
CA ASN A 572 -22.12 -15.80 15.28
C ASN A 572 -22.87 -14.97 16.35
N ARG A 573 -22.18 -13.97 16.90
CA ARG A 573 -22.64 -12.99 17.90
C ARG A 573 -21.80 -11.71 17.75
N PRO A 574 -22.09 -10.61 18.47
CA PRO A 574 -21.40 -9.35 18.24
C PRO A 574 -19.88 -9.44 18.43
N PHE A 575 -19.14 -8.82 17.51
CA PHE A 575 -17.67 -8.85 17.49
C PHE A 575 -17.10 -7.52 16.99
N ALA A 576 -15.90 -7.18 17.45
CA ALA A 576 -15.13 -6.05 16.95
C ALA A 576 -14.17 -6.53 15.86
N PHE A 577 -13.76 -5.63 14.97
CA PHE A 577 -12.68 -5.89 14.05
C PHE A 577 -11.84 -4.64 13.78
N VAL A 578 -10.57 -4.88 13.45
CA VAL A 578 -9.56 -3.85 13.17
C VAL A 578 -8.86 -4.22 11.87
N ILE A 579 -8.68 -3.27 10.96
CA ILE A 579 -7.82 -3.41 9.78
C ILE A 579 -6.59 -2.53 10.03
N ALA A 580 -5.41 -3.14 10.01
CA ALA A 580 -4.15 -2.48 10.32
C ALA A 580 -3.05 -2.88 9.33
N ASP A 581 -2.05 -2.00 9.19
CA ASP A 581 -0.80 -2.32 8.51
C ASP A 581 0.18 -2.98 9.48
N GLU A 582 0.92 -3.99 8.99
CA GLU A 582 1.76 -4.85 9.82
C GLU A 582 3.21 -4.36 9.89
N LYS A 583 3.56 -3.33 9.12
CA LYS A 583 4.92 -2.76 9.02
C LYS A 583 5.15 -1.63 10.03
N TYR A 584 4.18 -0.74 10.15
CA TYR A 584 4.19 0.43 11.02
C TYR A 584 3.10 0.39 12.10
N ASP A 585 2.23 -0.62 12.13
CA ASP A 585 1.14 -0.78 13.14
C ASP A 585 0.09 0.35 13.12
N THR A 586 -0.17 0.93 11.95
CA THR A 586 -1.21 1.96 11.77
C THR A 586 -2.59 1.33 11.73
N ILE A 587 -3.50 1.80 12.59
CA ILE A 587 -4.89 1.38 12.58
C ILE A 587 -5.66 2.17 11.52
N LEU A 588 -5.89 1.53 10.36
CA LEU A 588 -6.56 2.14 9.21
C LEU A 588 -8.08 2.22 9.41
N PHE A 589 -8.67 1.14 9.91
CA PHE A 589 -10.11 1.05 10.14
C PHE A 589 -10.44 0.25 11.40
N MET A 590 -11.57 0.60 12.02
CA MET A 590 -12.12 -0.10 13.18
C MET A 590 -13.63 -0.24 13.02
N GLY A 591 -14.20 -1.35 13.49
CA GLY A 591 -15.64 -1.52 13.52
C GLY A 591 -16.14 -2.55 14.50
N LYS A 592 -17.46 -2.62 14.62
CA LYS A 592 -18.18 -3.70 15.30
C LYS A 592 -19.39 -4.11 14.47
N LEU A 593 -19.66 -5.41 14.46
CA LEU A 593 -20.92 -5.97 13.99
C LEU A 593 -21.74 -6.35 15.24
N CYS A 594 -22.93 -5.79 15.38
CA CYS A 594 -23.88 -5.98 16.49
C CYS A 594 -25.16 -6.71 16.06
N ASP A 595 -25.54 -6.61 14.78
CA ASP A 595 -26.68 -7.30 14.19
C ASP A 595 -26.30 -7.91 12.82
N GLY A 596 -27.11 -8.85 12.35
CA GLY A 596 -26.93 -9.48 11.04
C GLY A 596 -27.82 -8.87 9.95
N GLY A 597 -28.48 -7.73 10.21
CA GLY A 597 -29.42 -7.09 9.28
C GLY A 597 -28.76 -6.53 8.02
N LEU A 598 -27.42 -6.44 8.01
CA LEU A 598 -26.63 -5.98 6.89
C LEU A 598 -26.26 -7.16 5.95
N ILE A 599 -27.12 -7.32 4.93
CA ILE A 599 -26.89 -7.91 3.58
C ILE A 599 -27.49 -9.28 3.26
N ASN A 600 -28.32 -9.27 2.19
CA ASN A 600 -28.49 -10.35 1.21
C ASN A 600 -27.65 -10.05 -0.04
#